data_AF-A0A6J7UCJ9-F1
#
_entry.id   AF-A0A6J7UCJ9-F1
#
_cell.length_a   1.000
_cell.length_b   1.000
_cell.length_c   1.000
_cell.angle_alpha   90.00
_cell.angle_beta   90.00
_cell.angle_gamma   90.00
#
_symmetry.space_group_name_H-M   'P 1'
#
loop_
_entity.id
_entity.type
_entity.pdbx_description
1 polymer ?
#
loop_
_entity_poly.entity_id
_entity_poly.type
_entity_poly.pdbx_seq_one_letter_code
_entity_poly.pdbx_strand_id
1 'polypeptide(L)' 'MGRGRAKAKQTKVARDLKYNSQDMDLDRLAKELHGDVEPSRNRDDDDPFAEGNFIPRA' A
#
# COMPACT_ATOMS: atom_id res chain seq x y z
N MET A 1 35.40 0.77 13.67
CA MET A 1 35.39 1.79 12.59
C MET A 1 34.46 1.31 11.48
N GLY A 2 33.21 1.77 11.38
CA GLY A 2 32.28 1.26 10.34
C GLY A 2 30.84 1.77 10.41
N ARG A 3 30.42 2.27 11.58
CA ARG A 3 29.06 2.82 11.77
C ARG A 3 28.77 4.05 10.88
N GLY A 4 29.75 4.89 10.58
CA GLY A 4 29.56 6.08 9.74
C GLY A 4 29.12 5.77 8.31
N ARG A 5 29.68 4.73 7.69
CA ARG A 5 29.32 4.30 6.33
C ARG A 5 27.93 3.68 6.30
N ALA A 6 27.60 2.84 7.28
CA ALA A 6 26.27 2.26 7.41
C ALA A 6 25.20 3.33 7.65
N LYS A 7 25.47 4.29 8.55
CA LYS A 7 24.59 5.43 8.82
C LYS A 7 24.37 6.28 7.56
N ALA A 8 25.42 6.59 6.80
CA ALA A 8 25.29 7.33 5.55
C ALA A 8 24.43 6.60 4.52
N LYS A 9 24.62 5.28 4.37
CA LYS A 9 23.78 4.45 3.48
C LYS A 9 22.32 4.44 3.92
N GLN A 10 22.05 4.26 5.22
CA GLN A 10 20.71 4.28 5.80
C GLN A 10 20.02 5.63 5.57
N THR A 11 20.71 6.75 5.81
CA THR A 11 20.15 8.09 5.58
C THR A 11 19.85 8.34 4.10
N LYS A 12 20.70 7.84 3.19
CA LYS A 12 20.43 7.91 1.75
C LYS A 12 19.15 7.14 1.41
N VAL A 13 19.07 5.86 1.79
CA VAL A 13 17.89 5.02 1.55
C VAL A 13 16.63 5.64 2.13
N ALA A 14 16.67 6.16 3.36
CA ALA A 14 15.53 6.82 3.98
C ALA A 14 15.10 8.10 3.25
N ARG A 15 16.06 8.89 2.75
CA ARG A 15 15.76 10.09 1.95
C ARG A 15 15.12 9.69 0.63
N ASP A 16 15.69 8.71 -0.05
CA ASP A 16 15.15 8.19 -1.31
C ASP A 16 13.73 7.67 -1.05
N LEU A 17 13.47 6.91 0.02
CA LEU A 17 12.12 6.44 0.34
C LEU A 17 11.13 7.57 0.68
N LYS A 18 11.59 8.62 1.37
CA LYS A 18 10.73 9.73 1.82
C LYS A 18 10.36 10.69 0.70
N TYR A 19 11.31 10.97 -0.19
CA TYR A 19 11.16 12.01 -1.22
C TYR A 19 11.12 11.45 -2.64
N ASN A 20 11.22 10.14 -2.82
CA ASN A 20 10.81 9.50 -4.06
C ASN A 20 9.28 9.58 -4.12
N SER A 21 8.79 10.60 -4.79
CA SER A 21 7.42 10.62 -5.28
C SER A 21 7.25 9.38 -6.14
N GLN A 22 6.45 8.42 -5.67
CA GLN A 22 6.06 7.29 -6.50
C GLN A 22 5.37 7.86 -7.73
N ASP A 23 5.88 7.53 -8.92
CA ASP A 23 5.13 7.71 -10.16
C ASP A 23 3.94 6.76 -10.11
N MET A 24 2.85 7.25 -9.52
CA MET A 24 1.58 6.55 -9.48
C MET A 24 0.87 6.78 -10.81
N ASP A 25 0.35 5.72 -11.39
CA ASP A 25 -0.55 5.80 -12.53
C ASP A 25 -1.89 6.39 -12.06
N LEU A 26 -2.00 7.72 -12.15
CA LEU A 26 -3.19 8.46 -11.73
C LEU A 26 -4.42 8.06 -12.57
N ASP A 27 -4.23 7.66 -13.83
CA ASP A 27 -5.32 7.23 -14.70
C ASP A 27 -5.90 5.90 -14.24
N ARG A 28 -5.03 4.97 -13.82
CA ARG A 28 -5.46 3.72 -13.20
C ARG A 28 -6.16 3.95 -11.86
N LEU A 29 -5.62 4.81 -11.01
CA LEU A 29 -6.25 5.15 -9.72
C LEU A 29 -7.62 5.78 -9.89
N ALA A 30 -7.77 6.69 -10.85
CA ALA A 30 -9.06 7.31 -11.17
C ALA A 30 -10.10 6.26 -11.60
N LYS A 31 -9.72 5.31 -12.46
CA LYS A 31 -10.60 4.21 -12.88
C LYS A 31 -11.01 3.30 -11.73
N GLU A 32 -10.09 2.98 -10.83
CA GLU A 32 -10.40 2.18 -9.63
C GLU A 32 -11.35 2.94 -8.69
N LEU A 33 -11.18 4.26 -8.50
CA LEU A 33 -12.07 5.08 -7.67
C LEU A 33 -13.46 5.26 -8.27
N HIS A 34 -13.55 5.41 -9.59
CA HIS A 34 -14.82 5.51 -10.31
C HIS A 34 -15.55 4.17 -10.45
N GLY A 35 -14.93 3.06 -10.07
CA GLY A 35 -15.54 1.73 -10.13
C GLY A 35 -15.58 1.14 -11.54
N ASP A 36 -14.81 1.69 -12.48
CA ASP A 36 -14.70 1.18 -13.85
C ASP A 36 -13.89 -0.13 -13.93
N VAL A 37 -13.20 -0.48 -12.85
CA VAL A 37 -12.49 -1.75 -12.69
C VAL A 37 -13.37 -2.67 -11.87
N GLU A 38 -13.90 -3.73 -12.51
CA GLU A 38 -14.66 -4.78 -11.81
C GLU A 38 -13.87 -5.24 -10.58
N PRO A 39 -14.42 -5.11 -9.37
CA PRO A 39 -13.76 -5.59 -8.18
C PRO A 39 -13.56 -7.09 -8.34
N SER A 40 -12.36 -7.57 -8.05
CA SER A 40 -12.09 -9.00 -7.95
C SER A 40 -12.93 -9.56 -6.79
N ARG A 41 -14.17 -9.96 -7.10
CA ARG A 41 -15.21 -10.42 -6.16
C ARG A 41 -14.80 -11.55 -5.22
N ASN A 42 -13.63 -12.17 -5.42
CA ASN A 42 -13.10 -13.24 -4.58
C ASN A 42 -12.26 -12.78 -3.37
N ARG A 43 -11.92 -11.49 -3.21
CA ARG A 43 -11.08 -11.05 -2.07
C ARG A 43 -11.87 -10.71 -0.81
N ASP A 44 -13.14 -10.33 -0.96
CA ASP A 44 -13.97 -9.90 0.15
C ASP A 44 -14.44 -11.09 1.01
N ASP A 45 -14.51 -12.29 0.43
CA ASP A 45 -14.92 -13.51 1.14
C ASP A 45 -13.89 -14.01 2.18
N ASP A 46 -12.61 -13.64 2.04
CA ASP A 46 -11.52 -14.05 2.95
C ASP A 46 -11.26 -13.02 4.07
N ASP A 47 -11.83 -11.82 4.00
CA ASP A 47 -11.64 -10.77 5.00
C ASP A 47 -12.66 -10.92 6.14
N PRO A 48 -12.24 -11.20 7.40
CA PRO A 48 -13.14 -11.29 8.54
C PRO A 48 -13.86 -9.97 8.90
N PHE A 49 -13.43 -8.84 8.30
CA PHE A 49 -14.05 -7.53 8.45
C PHE A 49 -14.88 -7.11 7.24
N ALA A 50 -15.01 -7.95 6.20
CA ALA A 50 -15.92 -7.68 5.10
C ALA A 50 -17.38 -7.70 5.56
N GLU A 51 -18.22 -6.91 4.90
CA GLU A 51 -19.63 -6.69 5.26
C GLU A 51 -20.46 -7.99 5.35
N GLY A 52 -20.08 -9.03 4.60
CA GLY A 52 -20.73 -10.35 4.63
C GLY A 52 -20.20 -11.33 5.67
N ASN A 53 -18.99 -11.08 6.21
CA ASN A 53 -18.24 -12.05 7.03
C ASN A 53 -17.97 -11.56 8.47
N PHE A 54 -18.56 -10.42 8.86
CA PHE A 54 -18.32 -9.82 10.18
C PHE A 54 -18.85 -10.69 11.33
N ILE A 55 -17.93 -11.17 12.18
CA ILE A 55 -18.26 -11.93 13.40
C ILE A 55 -18.13 -11.01 14.61
N PRO A 56 -19.25 -10.58 15.24
CA PRO A 56 -19.19 -9.79 16.47
C PRO A 56 -18.58 -10.63 17.60
N ARG A 57 -17.54 -10.10 18.26
CA ARG A 57 -17.01 -10.71 19.49
C ARG A 57 -18.02 -10.49 20.62
N ALA A 58 -18.55 -11.60 21.16
CA ALA A 58 -19.33 -11.63 22.40
C ALA A 58 -18.44 -11.46 23.64
#